data_AF-A0A924RIY1-F1
#
_entry.id   AF-A0A924RIY1-F1
#
_cell.length_a   1.000
_cell.length_b   1.000
_cell.length_c   1.000
_cell.angle_alpha   90.00
_cell.angle_beta   90.00
_cell.angle_gamma   90.00
#
_symmetry.space_group_name_H-M   'P 1'
#
loop_
_entity.id
_entity.type
_entity.pdbx_description
1 polymer ?
#
loop_
_entity_poly.entity_id
_entity_poly.type
_entity_poly.pdbx_seq_one_letter_code
_entity_poly.pdbx_strand_id
1 'polypeptide(L)'
;FRDHCKLEPLPDGRAILSHDQVEAARMRHAGYKVCVWAAEDGSFEANPPALPEFLHRDSRWLAGNLQYWHLLRLPGFTAMGRWQLVQAMLLFAGAPLYAATLLLAALSAATGGGDATPRSALLALTIAWPLAIYLPKLLGFFHVLARGRVRYGGFWRYAAGMLAETAFTLLLDAIATIHKTLALGALLLGAHTGWDAQNRADRGVGWAEATRMFWPHTLIGLVAFAGFAASSWAMVLWAMPWAAGLVLAIPFCVVTANPGLSGWLQTHQIAAVPEELNQ
;
A
#
# COMPACT_ATOMS: atom_id res chain seq x y z
N PHE A 1 17.81 15.70 -20.45
CA PHE A 1 17.78 14.50 -19.58
C PHE A 1 19.17 13.91 -19.41
N ARG A 2 19.85 13.47 -20.48
CA ARG A 2 21.22 12.90 -20.41
C ARG A 2 22.22 13.76 -19.62
N ASP A 3 22.15 15.08 -19.77
CA ASP A 3 23.11 16.01 -19.15
C ASP A 3 22.86 16.30 -17.66
N HIS A 4 21.67 15.97 -17.13
CA HIS A 4 21.26 16.39 -15.78
C HIS A 4 20.71 15.26 -14.91
N CYS A 5 20.17 14.21 -15.52
CA CYS A 5 19.40 13.16 -14.84
C CYS A 5 20.14 11.83 -14.78
N LYS A 6 21.26 11.66 -15.50
CA LYS A 6 22.06 10.45 -15.41
C LYS A 6 22.52 10.26 -13.96
N LEU A 7 22.18 9.11 -13.38
CA LEU A 7 22.54 8.76 -12.02
C LEU A 7 23.76 7.86 -12.02
N GLU A 8 24.82 8.29 -11.32
CA GLU A 8 25.94 7.43 -10.99
C GLU A 8 25.52 6.45 -9.87
N PRO A 9 26.16 5.28 -9.75
CA PRO A 9 25.92 4.34 -8.65
C PRO A 9 26.12 5.00 -7.28
N LEU A 10 25.50 4.40 -6.27
CA LEU A 10 25.72 4.76 -4.86
C LEU A 10 27.19 4.50 -4.46
N PRO A 11 27.66 5.06 -3.32
CA PRO A 11 29.04 4.85 -2.85
C PRO A 11 29.46 3.39 -2.69
N ASP A 12 28.49 2.49 -2.50
CA ASP A 12 28.67 1.04 -2.39
C ASP A 12 28.63 0.31 -3.76
N GLY A 13 28.61 1.05 -4.86
CA GLY A 13 28.58 0.54 -6.23
C GLY A 13 27.20 0.08 -6.71
N ARG A 14 26.16 0.14 -5.88
CA ARG A 14 24.81 -0.32 -6.26
C ARG A 14 24.07 0.73 -7.09
N ALA A 15 23.25 0.25 -8.02
CA ALA A 15 22.33 1.11 -8.75
C ALA A 15 21.23 1.67 -7.84
N ILE A 16 20.76 2.88 -8.16
CA ILE A 16 19.60 3.47 -7.51
C ILE A 16 18.34 2.80 -8.06
N LEU A 17 17.59 2.13 -7.20
CA LEU A 17 16.41 1.35 -7.61
C LEU A 17 15.23 2.28 -7.95
N SER A 18 14.99 3.30 -7.11
CA SER A 18 13.91 4.29 -7.27
C SER A 18 14.47 5.60 -7.86
N HIS A 19 14.85 5.55 -9.14
CA HIS A 19 15.56 6.64 -9.83
C HIS A 19 14.65 7.81 -10.27
N ASP A 20 13.39 7.52 -10.60
CA ASP A 20 12.35 8.48 -11.01
C ASP A 20 12.26 9.76 -10.16
N GLN A 21 12.14 9.62 -8.84
CA GLN A 21 12.07 10.75 -7.91
C GLN A 21 13.37 11.56 -7.87
N VAL A 22 14.51 10.88 -8.03
CA VAL A 22 15.85 11.50 -8.01
C VAL A 22 16.05 12.30 -9.28
N GLU A 23 15.66 11.74 -10.42
CA GLU A 23 15.69 12.39 -11.73
C GLU A 23 14.78 13.61 -11.76
N ALA A 24 13.56 13.52 -11.23
CA ALA A 24 12.63 14.64 -11.09
C ALA A 24 13.24 15.79 -10.29
N ALA A 25 13.89 15.49 -9.16
CA ALA A 25 14.56 16.49 -8.34
C ALA A 25 15.79 17.11 -9.02
N ARG A 26 16.56 16.33 -9.80
CA ARG A 26 17.66 16.82 -10.64
C ARG A 26 17.17 17.71 -11.78
N MET A 27 16.04 17.37 -12.42
CA MET A 27 15.41 18.23 -13.42
C MET A 27 15.02 19.59 -12.82
N ARG A 28 14.44 19.59 -11.61
CA ARG A 28 14.14 20.84 -10.89
C ARG A 28 15.39 21.66 -10.59
N HIS A 29 16.49 21.02 -10.23
CA HIS A 29 17.77 21.71 -10.02
C HIS A 29 18.30 22.36 -11.30
N ALA A 30 18.17 21.69 -12.43
CA ALA A 30 18.57 22.19 -13.75
C ALA A 30 17.64 23.29 -14.32
N GLY A 31 16.69 23.80 -13.52
CA GLY A 31 15.80 24.90 -13.90
C GLY A 31 14.49 24.48 -14.57
N TYR A 32 14.28 23.18 -14.84
CA TYR A 32 13.03 22.70 -15.42
C TYR A 32 11.90 22.71 -14.40
N LYS A 33 10.66 22.93 -14.85
CA LYS A 33 9.47 22.66 -14.03
C LYS A 33 9.13 21.17 -14.15
N VAL A 34 8.74 20.57 -13.04
CA VAL A 34 8.25 19.18 -12.97
C VAL A 34 6.88 19.23 -12.32
N CYS A 35 5.90 18.60 -12.95
CA CYS A 35 4.53 18.53 -12.46
C CYS A 35 4.02 17.09 -12.60
N VAL A 36 3.09 16.72 -11.73
CA VAL A 36 2.29 15.51 -11.90
C VAL A 36 1.21 15.80 -12.92
N TRP A 37 1.16 15.00 -13.98
CA TRP A 37 0.07 15.04 -14.95
C TRP A 37 -1.08 14.20 -14.41
N ALA A 38 -2.19 14.84 -14.05
CA ALA A 38 -3.32 14.21 -13.39
C ALA A 38 -4.37 13.65 -14.37
N ALA A 39 -3.96 13.26 -15.58
CA ALA A 39 -4.83 12.50 -16.47
C ALA A 39 -4.75 11.02 -16.09
N GLU A 40 -5.91 10.36 -16.06
CA GLU A 40 -6.04 8.97 -15.63
C GLU A 40 -5.94 7.98 -16.81
N ASP A 41 -5.90 8.49 -18.05
CA ASP A 41 -5.89 7.70 -19.28
C ASP A 41 -4.52 7.61 -19.96
N GLY A 42 -4.36 6.61 -20.85
CA GLY A 42 -3.19 6.47 -21.71
C GLY A 42 -1.95 5.81 -21.09
N SER A 43 -2.05 5.27 -19.88
CA SER A 43 -0.98 4.44 -19.30
C SER A 43 -1.02 3.02 -19.86
N PHE A 44 0.12 2.53 -20.32
CA PHE A 44 0.34 1.12 -20.69
C PHE A 44 0.96 0.31 -19.55
N GLU A 45 1.10 0.91 -18.36
CA GLU A 45 1.66 0.23 -17.20
C GLU A 45 0.61 -0.66 -16.54
N ALA A 46 0.93 -1.95 -16.41
CA ALA A 46 0.10 -2.91 -15.72
C ALA A 46 0.61 -3.17 -14.30
N ASN A 47 -0.32 -3.26 -13.34
CA ASN A 47 -0.01 -3.71 -12.00
C ASN A 47 0.37 -5.21 -12.01
N PRO A 48 1.25 -5.69 -11.10
CA PRO A 48 1.47 -7.12 -10.94
C PRO A 48 0.13 -7.87 -10.72
N PRO A 49 -0.05 -9.03 -11.37
CA PRO A 49 -1.36 -9.69 -11.44
C PRO A 49 -1.78 -10.38 -10.12
N ALA A 50 -0.83 -10.64 -9.22
CA ALA A 50 -1.10 -11.29 -7.95
C ALA A 50 -0.33 -10.64 -6.79
N LEU A 51 -0.84 -10.89 -5.59
CA LEU A 51 -0.34 -10.29 -4.35
C LEU A 51 1.15 -10.57 -4.08
N PRO A 52 1.69 -11.79 -4.29
CA PRO A 52 3.12 -12.05 -4.09
C PRO A 52 4.02 -11.13 -4.94
N GLU A 53 3.71 -11.01 -6.23
CA GLU A 53 4.45 -10.16 -7.17
C GLU A 53 4.28 -8.67 -6.84
N PHE A 54 3.08 -8.26 -6.41
CA PHE A 54 2.81 -6.90 -5.94
C PHE A 54 3.69 -6.54 -4.73
N LEU A 55 3.74 -7.42 -3.72
CA LEU A 55 4.52 -7.22 -2.51
C LEU A 55 6.03 -7.33 -2.75
N HIS A 56 6.46 -8.16 -3.70
CA HIS A 56 7.86 -8.19 -4.13
C HIS A 56 8.29 -6.86 -4.77
N ARG A 57 7.44 -6.30 -5.66
CA ARG A 57 7.66 -4.97 -6.23
C ARG A 57 7.71 -3.89 -5.14
N ASP A 58 6.81 -3.96 -4.17
CA ASP A 58 6.76 -3.04 -3.03
C ASP A 58 8.03 -3.14 -2.15
N SER A 59 8.56 -4.35 -1.92
CA SER A 59 9.85 -4.54 -1.22
C SER A 59 11.03 -3.93 -1.99
N ARG A 60 11.00 -3.90 -3.32
CA ARG A 60 12.01 -3.21 -4.13
C ARG A 60 11.88 -1.70 -3.99
N TRP A 61 10.65 -1.16 -4.01
CA TRP A 61 10.40 0.25 -3.72
C TRP A 61 10.89 0.61 -2.32
N LEU A 62 10.63 -0.22 -1.31
CA LEU A 62 11.12 -0.04 0.04
C LEU A 62 12.65 0.12 0.07
N ALA A 63 13.38 -0.83 -0.53
CA ALA A 63 14.83 -0.77 -0.58
C ALA A 63 15.34 0.48 -1.33
N GLY A 64 14.73 0.80 -2.48
CA GLY A 64 15.08 1.97 -3.27
C GLY A 64 14.85 3.28 -2.55
N ASN A 65 13.76 3.38 -1.79
CA ASN A 65 13.47 4.57 -0.98
C ASN A 65 14.47 4.74 0.15
N LEU A 66 14.90 3.67 0.81
CA LEU A 66 15.93 3.76 1.85
C LEU A 66 17.31 4.16 1.31
N GLN A 67 17.60 3.92 0.02
CA GLN A 67 18.81 4.42 -0.62
C GLN A 67 18.88 5.95 -0.61
N TYR A 68 17.74 6.64 -0.53
CA TYR A 68 17.67 8.11 -0.52
C TYR A 68 18.41 8.76 0.65
N TRP A 69 18.72 8.01 1.72
CA TRP A 69 19.60 8.48 2.77
C TRP A 69 20.95 9.01 2.24
N HIS A 70 21.53 8.33 1.25
CA HIS A 70 22.76 8.76 0.59
C HIS A 70 22.55 10.03 -0.26
N LEU A 71 21.33 10.19 -0.79
CA LEU A 71 20.99 11.25 -1.74
C LEU A 71 20.62 12.57 -1.05
N LEU A 72 20.11 12.53 0.19
CA LEU A 72 19.77 13.72 0.97
C LEU A 72 20.94 14.69 1.10
N ARG A 73 22.17 14.17 1.15
CA ARG A 73 23.40 14.95 1.32
C ARG A 73 24.03 15.38 -0.01
N LEU A 74 23.49 14.93 -1.14
CA LEU A 74 24.04 15.31 -2.44
C LEU A 74 23.80 16.82 -2.71
N PRO A 75 24.78 17.52 -3.30
CA PRO A 75 24.60 18.88 -3.76
C PRO A 75 23.62 18.91 -4.94
N GLY A 76 22.90 20.03 -5.07
CA GLY A 76 21.95 20.29 -6.15
C GLY A 76 20.49 20.01 -5.81
N PHE A 77 20.16 19.32 -4.71
CA PHE A 77 18.75 19.21 -4.32
C PHE A 77 18.24 20.51 -3.70
N THR A 78 17.01 20.92 -4.02
CA THR A 78 16.31 21.99 -3.30
C THR A 78 15.81 21.49 -1.95
N ALA A 79 15.42 22.39 -1.04
CA ALA A 79 14.81 21.99 0.23
C ALA A 79 13.55 21.12 0.01
N MET A 80 12.71 21.50 -0.96
CA MET A 80 11.52 20.73 -1.32
C MET A 80 11.87 19.33 -1.86
N GLY A 81 12.88 19.24 -2.73
CA GLY A 81 13.33 17.94 -3.25
C GLY A 81 13.81 17.00 -2.13
N ARG A 82 14.56 17.53 -1.14
CA ARG A 82 14.95 16.75 0.04
C ARG A 82 13.76 16.33 0.88
N TRP A 83 12.79 17.23 1.09
CA TRP A 83 11.57 16.89 1.83
C TRP A 83 10.77 15.77 1.14
N GLN A 84 10.69 15.75 -0.19
CA GLN A 84 10.05 14.66 -0.92
C GLN A 84 10.77 13.32 -0.72
N LEU A 85 12.12 13.31 -0.77
CA LEU A 85 12.91 12.12 -0.45
C LEU A 85 12.68 11.63 0.98
N VAL A 86 12.57 12.55 1.94
CA VAL A 86 12.24 12.21 3.34
C VAL A 86 10.85 11.59 3.44
N GLN A 87 9.83 12.18 2.81
CA GLN A 87 8.47 11.62 2.79
C GLN A 87 8.44 10.21 2.20
N ALA A 88 9.20 9.97 1.13
CA ALA A 88 9.28 8.68 0.47
C ALA A 88 9.96 7.62 1.37
N MET A 89 10.97 7.99 2.16
CA MET A 89 11.51 7.12 3.21
C MET A 89 10.51 6.87 4.35
N LEU A 90 9.80 7.91 4.79
CA LEU A 90 8.80 7.82 5.88
C LEU A 90 7.62 6.93 5.53
N LEU A 91 7.24 6.83 4.25
CA LEU A 91 6.22 5.90 3.76
C LEU A 91 6.50 4.45 4.19
N PHE A 92 7.77 4.04 4.18
CA PHE A 92 8.19 2.69 4.57
C PHE A 92 8.62 2.60 6.03
N ALA A 93 9.33 3.61 6.55
CA ALA A 93 9.76 3.65 7.94
C ALA A 93 8.58 3.76 8.93
N GLY A 94 7.42 4.25 8.47
CA GLY A 94 6.18 4.28 9.24
C GLY A 94 5.51 2.91 9.41
N ALA A 95 5.75 1.94 8.51
CA ALA A 95 5.06 0.65 8.55
C ALA A 95 5.27 -0.13 9.87
N PRO A 96 6.50 -0.23 10.44
CA PRO A 96 6.69 -0.82 11.76
C PRO A 96 5.95 -0.09 12.89
N LEU A 97 5.79 1.23 12.80
CA LEU A 97 5.07 2.01 13.81
C LEU A 97 3.57 1.68 13.78
N TYR A 98 2.99 1.52 12.59
CA TYR A 98 1.61 1.06 12.44
C TYR A 98 1.43 -0.38 12.96
N ALA A 99 2.34 -1.28 12.62
CA ALA A 99 2.33 -2.65 13.12
C ALA A 99 2.43 -2.70 14.66
N ALA A 100 3.33 -1.91 15.24
CA ALA A 100 3.48 -1.79 16.68
C ALA A 100 2.23 -1.20 17.34
N THR A 101 1.61 -0.19 16.73
CA THR A 101 0.36 0.42 17.25
C THR A 101 -0.76 -0.61 17.34
N LEU A 102 -0.93 -1.45 16.32
CA LEU A 102 -1.92 -2.54 16.33
C LEU A 102 -1.67 -3.52 17.50
N LEU A 103 -0.44 -3.99 17.65
CA LEU A 103 -0.09 -4.97 18.68
C LEU A 103 -0.16 -4.38 20.10
N LEU A 104 0.27 -3.12 20.27
CA LEU A 104 0.16 -2.42 21.53
C LEU A 104 -1.30 -2.11 21.88
N ALA A 105 -2.14 -1.79 20.89
CA ALA A 105 -3.58 -1.64 21.10
C ALA A 105 -4.23 -2.96 21.54
N ALA A 106 -3.86 -4.08 20.91
CA ALA A 106 -4.33 -5.41 21.31
C ALA A 106 -3.88 -5.79 22.73
N LEU A 107 -2.61 -5.50 23.07
CA LEU A 107 -2.09 -5.71 24.42
C LEU A 107 -2.79 -4.83 25.46
N SER A 108 -2.99 -3.55 25.15
CA SER A 108 -3.70 -2.61 26.01
C SER A 108 -5.15 -3.06 26.26
N ALA A 109 -5.84 -3.54 25.21
CA ALA A 109 -7.16 -4.13 25.35
C ALA A 109 -7.14 -5.37 26.26
N ALA A 110 -6.19 -6.28 26.08
CA ALA A 110 -6.09 -7.51 26.86
C ALA A 110 -5.75 -7.29 28.35
N THR A 111 -5.08 -6.19 28.68
CA THR A 111 -4.59 -5.87 30.03
C THR A 111 -5.40 -4.79 30.75
N GLY A 112 -6.43 -4.24 30.10
CA GLY A 112 -7.22 -3.12 30.63
C GLY A 112 -6.47 -1.78 30.64
N GLY A 113 -5.33 -1.68 29.95
CA GLY A 113 -4.52 -0.46 29.91
C GLY A 113 -5.25 0.76 29.31
N GLY A 114 -6.28 0.52 28.50
CA GLY A 114 -7.11 1.56 27.89
C GLY A 114 -8.22 2.12 28.78
N ASP A 115 -8.51 1.51 29.93
CA ASP A 115 -9.71 1.82 30.72
C ASP A 115 -9.71 3.24 31.30
N ALA A 116 -8.54 3.80 31.58
CA ALA A 116 -8.37 5.17 32.04
C ALA A 116 -8.48 6.21 30.91
N THR A 117 -8.47 5.79 29.64
CA THR A 117 -8.50 6.70 28.50
C THR A 117 -9.94 7.14 28.23
N PRO A 118 -10.22 8.45 28.09
CA PRO A 118 -11.56 8.92 27.75
C PRO A 118 -12.07 8.29 26.45
N ARG A 119 -13.23 7.62 26.52
CA ARG A 119 -13.84 6.94 25.35
C ARG A 119 -14.09 7.89 24.18
N SER A 120 -14.42 9.16 24.47
CA SER A 120 -14.58 10.20 23.46
C SER A 120 -13.30 10.50 22.70
N ALA A 121 -12.15 10.50 23.37
CA ALA A 121 -10.85 10.69 22.74
C ALA A 121 -10.47 9.49 21.86
N LEU A 122 -10.71 8.25 22.34
CA LEU A 122 -10.50 7.04 21.55
C LEU A 122 -11.38 7.01 20.30
N LEU A 123 -12.66 7.39 20.43
CA LEU A 123 -13.57 7.48 19.30
C LEU A 123 -13.14 8.56 18.30
N ALA A 124 -12.75 9.74 18.79
CA ALA A 124 -12.26 10.83 17.94
C ALA A 124 -11.02 10.41 17.13
N LEU A 125 -10.05 9.75 17.77
CA LEU A 125 -8.85 9.24 17.09
C LEU A 125 -9.18 8.14 16.09
N THR A 126 -10.08 7.22 16.45
CA THR A 126 -10.56 6.14 15.58
C THR A 126 -11.19 6.69 14.30
N ILE A 127 -11.88 7.82 14.36
CA ILE A 127 -12.53 8.42 13.18
C ILE A 127 -11.55 9.31 12.42
N ALA A 128 -10.81 10.16 13.12
CA ALA A 128 -9.94 11.16 12.51
C ALA A 128 -8.79 10.53 11.72
N TRP A 129 -8.19 9.46 12.23
CA TRP A 129 -7.05 8.80 11.58
C TRP A 129 -7.39 8.17 10.21
N PRO A 130 -8.38 7.27 10.08
CA PRO A 130 -8.73 6.71 8.78
C PRO A 130 -9.35 7.76 7.86
N LEU A 131 -10.07 8.76 8.41
CA LEU A 131 -10.55 9.87 7.59
C LEU A 131 -9.36 10.62 6.97
N ALA A 132 -8.33 10.95 7.74
CA ALA A 132 -7.16 11.64 7.21
C ALA A 132 -6.44 10.84 6.09
N ILE A 133 -6.37 9.51 6.22
CA ILE A 133 -5.72 8.64 5.23
C ILE A 133 -6.60 8.46 3.98
N TYR A 134 -7.89 8.18 4.15
CA TYR A 134 -8.79 7.81 3.06
C TYR A 134 -9.58 8.98 2.46
N LEU A 135 -9.49 10.19 3.03
CA LEU A 135 -10.23 11.36 2.53
C LEU A 135 -9.98 11.64 1.05
N PRO A 136 -8.74 11.65 0.51
CA PRO A 136 -8.53 11.91 -0.92
C PRO A 136 -9.26 10.88 -1.81
N LYS A 137 -9.28 9.62 -1.39
CA LYS A 137 -9.98 8.53 -2.08
C LYS A 137 -11.50 8.71 -2.03
N LEU A 138 -12.05 9.04 -0.85
CA LEU A 138 -13.47 9.34 -0.69
C LEU A 138 -13.89 10.54 -1.55
N LEU A 139 -13.07 11.60 -1.59
CA LEU A 139 -13.31 12.77 -2.45
C LEU A 139 -13.30 12.39 -3.93
N GLY A 140 -12.38 11.51 -4.36
CA GLY A 140 -12.37 10.94 -5.71
C GLY A 140 -13.68 10.21 -6.04
N PHE A 141 -14.15 9.36 -5.12
CA PHE A 141 -15.43 8.68 -5.26
C PHE A 141 -16.61 9.63 -5.41
N PHE A 142 -16.70 10.63 -4.55
CA PHE A 142 -17.77 11.63 -4.63
C PHE A 142 -17.67 12.50 -5.88
N HIS A 143 -16.46 12.81 -6.33
CA HIS A 143 -16.23 13.55 -7.57
C HIS A 143 -16.79 12.80 -8.79
N VAL A 144 -16.46 11.51 -8.92
CA VAL A 144 -16.96 10.69 -10.02
C VAL A 144 -18.47 10.47 -9.88
N LEU A 145 -18.99 10.19 -8.69
CA LEU A 145 -20.44 10.07 -8.48
C LEU A 145 -21.19 11.34 -8.93
N ALA A 146 -20.65 12.51 -8.67
CA ALA A 146 -21.27 13.78 -9.03
C ALA A 146 -21.17 14.09 -10.53
N ARG A 147 -20.04 13.80 -11.18
CA ARG A 147 -19.71 14.34 -12.51
C ARG A 147 -19.27 13.31 -13.56
N GLY A 148 -18.80 12.15 -13.15
CA GLY A 148 -18.14 11.17 -14.02
C GLY A 148 -18.83 9.81 -14.13
N ARG A 149 -19.85 9.51 -13.31
CA ARG A 149 -20.41 8.15 -13.15
C ARG A 149 -20.84 7.48 -14.45
N VAL A 150 -21.26 8.24 -15.46
CA VAL A 150 -21.66 7.69 -16.78
C VAL A 150 -20.45 7.05 -17.49
N ARG A 151 -19.25 7.65 -17.37
CA ARG A 151 -17.99 7.12 -17.92
C ARG A 151 -17.59 5.77 -17.28
N TYR A 152 -18.13 5.46 -16.09
CA TYR A 152 -17.87 4.22 -15.35
C TYR A 152 -19.09 3.27 -15.32
N GLY A 153 -19.98 3.36 -16.32
CA GLY A 153 -21.11 2.44 -16.44
C GLY A 153 -22.34 2.76 -15.57
N GLY A 154 -22.41 3.95 -14.99
CA GLY A 154 -23.56 4.45 -14.23
C GLY A 154 -23.44 4.27 -12.71
N PHE A 155 -24.47 4.71 -11.98
CA PHE A 155 -24.45 4.78 -10.51
C PHE A 155 -24.20 3.43 -9.84
N TRP A 156 -24.98 2.40 -10.20
CA TRP A 156 -24.92 1.10 -9.52
C TRP A 156 -23.61 0.35 -9.74
N ARG A 157 -23.08 0.37 -10.98
CA ARG A 157 -21.79 -0.25 -11.30
C ARG A 157 -20.64 0.45 -10.59
N TYR A 158 -20.66 1.78 -10.61
CA TYR A 158 -19.66 2.57 -9.89
C TYR A 158 -19.73 2.33 -8.38
N ALA A 159 -20.93 2.32 -7.78
CA ALA A 159 -21.11 2.05 -6.36
C ALA A 159 -20.65 0.63 -5.97
N ALA A 160 -20.93 -0.38 -6.79
CA ALA A 160 -20.42 -1.74 -6.58
C ALA A 160 -18.89 -1.80 -6.67
N GLY A 161 -18.30 -1.14 -7.67
CA GLY A 161 -16.84 -1.03 -7.80
C GLY A 161 -16.20 -0.31 -6.62
N MET A 162 -16.79 0.80 -6.16
CA MET A 162 -16.36 1.55 -4.98
C MET A 162 -16.34 0.67 -3.71
N LEU A 163 -17.38 -0.14 -3.49
CA LEU A 163 -17.46 -1.05 -2.35
C LEU A 163 -16.43 -2.18 -2.45
N ALA A 164 -16.32 -2.80 -3.63
CA ALA A 164 -15.37 -3.88 -3.88
C ALA A 164 -13.92 -3.41 -3.70
N GLU A 165 -13.59 -2.24 -4.26
CA GLU A 165 -12.28 -1.62 -4.13
C GLU A 165 -12.01 -1.22 -2.67
N THR A 166 -12.98 -0.64 -1.96
CA THR A 166 -12.80 -0.27 -0.54
C THR A 166 -12.52 -1.49 0.31
N ALA A 167 -13.28 -2.57 0.12
CA ALA A 167 -13.03 -3.84 0.80
C ALA A 167 -11.64 -4.40 0.46
N PHE A 168 -11.26 -4.38 -0.82
CA PHE A 168 -9.94 -4.83 -1.27
C PHE A 168 -8.81 -4.02 -0.63
N THR A 169 -8.89 -2.69 -0.63
CA THR A 169 -7.87 -1.81 -0.05
C THR A 169 -7.74 -2.00 1.45
N LEU A 170 -8.85 -2.09 2.20
CA LEU A 170 -8.78 -2.28 3.66
C LEU A 170 -8.10 -3.59 4.03
N LEU A 171 -8.37 -4.67 3.28
CA LEU A 171 -7.69 -5.96 3.49
C LEU A 171 -6.22 -5.90 3.07
N LEU A 172 -5.93 -5.30 1.91
CA LEU A 172 -4.58 -5.17 1.37
C LEU A 172 -3.69 -4.30 2.26
N ASP A 173 -4.17 -3.17 2.77
CA ASP A 173 -3.39 -2.21 3.55
C ASP A 173 -2.86 -2.86 4.83
N ALA A 174 -3.67 -3.68 5.50
CA ALA A 174 -3.26 -4.42 6.68
C ALA A 174 -2.11 -5.39 6.35
N ILE A 175 -2.27 -6.18 5.28
CA ILE A 175 -1.26 -7.15 4.82
C ILE A 175 0.03 -6.42 4.41
N ALA A 176 -0.09 -5.37 3.59
CA ALA A 176 1.04 -4.61 3.06
C ALA A 176 1.83 -3.92 4.16
N THR A 177 1.16 -3.44 5.23
CA THR A 177 1.83 -2.82 6.37
C THR A 177 2.72 -3.81 7.12
N ILE A 178 2.23 -5.02 7.39
CA ILE A 178 3.03 -6.08 8.01
C ILE A 178 4.13 -6.56 7.06
N HIS A 179 3.84 -6.72 5.77
CA HIS A 179 4.84 -7.12 4.78
C HIS A 179 5.99 -6.13 4.70
N LYS A 180 5.70 -4.82 4.61
CA LYS A 180 6.71 -3.74 4.65
C LYS A 180 7.55 -3.79 5.92
N THR A 181 6.92 -4.07 7.08
CA THR A 181 7.61 -4.19 8.37
C THR A 181 8.61 -5.35 8.38
N LEU A 182 8.17 -6.53 7.91
CA LEU A 182 9.03 -7.72 7.80
C LEU A 182 10.15 -7.51 6.77
N ALA A 183 9.83 -6.93 5.61
CA ALA A 183 10.80 -6.63 4.56
C ALA A 183 11.86 -5.61 5.02
N LEU A 184 11.45 -4.57 5.76
CA LEU A 184 12.37 -3.62 6.36
C LEU A 184 13.31 -4.32 7.35
N GLY A 185 12.77 -5.18 8.23
CA GLY A 185 13.57 -5.98 9.15
C GLY A 185 14.59 -6.86 8.41
N ALA A 186 14.17 -7.54 7.35
CA ALA A 186 15.05 -8.35 6.51
C ALA A 186 16.18 -7.52 5.87
N LEU A 187 15.87 -6.33 5.34
CA LEU A 187 16.90 -5.43 4.78
C LEU A 187 17.91 -4.97 5.83
N LEU A 188 17.44 -4.64 7.05
CA LEU A 188 18.34 -4.26 8.15
C LEU A 188 19.25 -5.43 8.58
N LEU A 189 18.79 -6.67 8.41
CA LEU A 189 19.57 -7.89 8.62
C LEU A 189 20.47 -8.26 7.42
N GLY A 190 20.54 -7.42 6.40
CA GLY A 190 21.43 -7.60 5.25
C GLY A 190 20.80 -8.30 4.05
N ALA A 191 19.48 -8.52 4.03
CA ALA A 191 18.82 -9.01 2.81
C ALA A 191 18.98 -8.01 1.66
N HIS A 192 18.96 -8.53 0.43
CA HIS A 192 19.08 -7.73 -0.78
C HIS A 192 17.89 -7.99 -1.68
N THR A 193 17.30 -6.91 -2.21
CA THR A 193 16.24 -6.97 -3.22
C THR A 193 16.83 -6.60 -4.58
N GLY A 194 16.74 -7.53 -5.53
CA GLY A 194 17.26 -7.37 -6.89
C GLY A 194 16.21 -6.86 -7.88
N TRP A 195 16.63 -6.70 -9.14
CA TRP A 195 15.73 -6.58 -10.28
C TRP A 195 15.49 -7.96 -10.88
N ASP A 196 14.60 -8.72 -10.26
CA ASP A 196 14.17 -10.00 -10.81
C ASP A 196 13.13 -9.79 -11.93
N ALA A 197 13.04 -10.77 -12.84
CA ALA A 197 12.03 -10.75 -13.89
C ALA A 197 10.63 -10.79 -13.26
N GLN A 198 9.89 -9.70 -13.43
CA GLN A 198 8.51 -9.62 -12.92
C GLN A 198 7.60 -10.51 -13.76
N ASN A 199 6.89 -11.43 -13.12
CA ASN A 199 5.83 -12.16 -13.78
C ASN A 199 4.69 -11.19 -14.13
N ARG A 200 4.30 -11.18 -15.41
CA ARG A 200 3.21 -10.36 -15.95
C ARG A 200 2.02 -11.19 -16.43
N ALA A 201 2.10 -12.52 -16.34
CA ALA A 201 1.01 -13.41 -16.69
C ALA A 201 0.15 -13.72 -15.46
N ASP A 202 -1.17 -13.82 -15.69
CA ASP A 202 -2.15 -14.27 -14.70
C ASP A 202 -1.92 -15.74 -14.35
N ARG A 203 -0.97 -15.98 -13.44
CA ARG A 203 -0.82 -17.27 -12.76
C ARG A 203 -1.60 -17.16 -11.46
N GLY A 204 -2.68 -17.93 -11.32
CA GLY A 204 -3.36 -18.03 -10.02
C GLY A 204 -2.39 -18.47 -8.92
N VAL A 205 -2.68 -18.13 -7.67
CA VAL A 205 -1.83 -18.50 -6.52
C VAL A 205 -2.42 -19.69 -5.79
N GLY A 206 -1.63 -20.74 -5.61
CA GLY A 206 -2.04 -21.94 -4.86
C GLY A 206 -2.04 -21.73 -3.34
N TRP A 207 -2.90 -22.48 -2.63
CA TRP A 207 -3.00 -22.41 -1.16
C TRP A 207 -1.68 -22.68 -0.44
N ALA A 208 -0.86 -23.63 -0.92
CA ALA A 208 0.43 -23.94 -0.32
C ALA A 208 1.43 -22.78 -0.46
N GLU A 209 1.47 -22.14 -1.63
CA GLU A 209 2.30 -20.96 -1.90
C GLU A 209 1.87 -19.79 -1.02
N ALA A 210 0.56 -19.48 -1.00
CA ALA A 210 0.00 -18.44 -0.17
C ALA A 210 0.26 -18.68 1.32
N THR A 211 0.10 -19.91 1.81
CA THR A 211 0.36 -20.25 3.22
C THR A 211 1.82 -20.03 3.58
N ARG A 212 2.76 -20.49 2.74
CA ARG A 212 4.20 -20.33 2.99
C ARG A 212 4.61 -18.85 3.09
N MET A 213 3.97 -17.97 2.32
CA MET A 213 4.28 -16.54 2.31
C MET A 213 3.53 -15.76 3.39
N PHE A 214 2.27 -16.08 3.66
CA PHE A 214 1.37 -15.27 4.48
C PHE A 214 1.08 -15.84 5.88
N TRP A 215 1.68 -16.97 6.28
CA TRP A 215 1.55 -17.46 7.65
C TRP A 215 1.99 -16.45 8.74
N PRO A 216 3.06 -15.63 8.57
CA PRO A 216 3.44 -14.67 9.62
C PRO A 216 2.37 -13.57 9.77
N HIS A 217 1.81 -13.12 8.64
CA HIS A 217 0.74 -12.13 8.60
C HIS A 217 -0.51 -12.66 9.31
N THR A 218 -0.90 -13.89 9.00
CA THR A 218 -2.05 -14.56 9.62
C THR A 218 -1.83 -14.74 11.12
N LEU A 219 -0.64 -15.18 11.54
CA LEU A 219 -0.32 -15.35 12.96
C LEU A 219 -0.36 -14.01 13.72
N ILE A 220 0.23 -12.94 13.17
CA ILE A 220 0.18 -11.60 13.77
C ILE A 220 -1.28 -11.13 13.90
N GLY A 221 -2.09 -11.34 12.87
CA GLY A 221 -3.53 -11.07 12.90
C GLY A 221 -4.23 -11.82 14.02
N LEU A 222 -4.03 -13.14 14.11
CA LEU A 222 -4.65 -13.98 15.15
C LEU A 222 -4.25 -13.54 16.56
N VAL A 223 -2.98 -13.20 16.78
CA VAL A 223 -2.49 -12.67 18.08
C VAL A 223 -3.16 -11.35 18.41
N ALA A 224 -3.24 -10.41 17.45
CA ALA A 224 -3.91 -9.13 17.66
C ALA A 224 -5.40 -9.30 17.99
N PHE A 225 -6.11 -10.14 17.22
CA PHE A 225 -7.53 -10.43 17.46
C PHE A 225 -7.77 -11.16 18.77
N ALA A 226 -6.88 -12.07 19.19
CA ALA A 226 -6.97 -12.70 20.51
C ALA A 226 -6.83 -11.66 21.63
N GLY A 227 -5.93 -10.69 21.49
CA GLY A 227 -5.79 -9.57 22.43
C GLY A 227 -7.05 -8.71 22.53
N PHE A 228 -7.66 -8.36 21.40
CA PHE A 228 -8.94 -7.63 21.41
C PHE A 228 -10.10 -8.47 21.98
N ALA A 229 -10.15 -9.77 21.66
CA ALA A 229 -11.17 -10.69 22.15
C ALA A 229 -11.11 -10.89 23.67
N ALA A 230 -9.91 -10.79 24.26
CA ALA A 230 -9.74 -10.83 25.72
C ALA A 230 -10.41 -9.63 26.43
N SER A 231 -10.59 -8.50 25.73
CA SER A 231 -11.34 -7.35 26.23
C SER A 231 -12.84 -7.50 26.00
N SER A 232 -13.26 -7.53 24.73
CA SER A 232 -14.68 -7.68 24.36
C SER A 232 -14.84 -7.96 22.86
N TRP A 233 -15.99 -8.54 22.49
CA TRP A 233 -16.36 -8.70 21.08
C TRP A 233 -16.51 -7.37 20.34
N ALA A 234 -16.89 -6.29 21.04
CA ALA A 234 -16.96 -4.96 20.46
C ALA A 234 -15.59 -4.47 19.97
N MET A 235 -14.50 -4.77 20.69
CA MET A 235 -13.14 -4.44 20.27
C MET A 235 -12.68 -5.27 19.08
N VAL A 236 -13.11 -6.53 19.00
CA VAL A 236 -12.86 -7.39 17.83
C VAL A 236 -13.53 -6.80 16.58
N LEU A 237 -14.83 -6.50 16.67
CA LEU A 237 -15.57 -5.89 15.55
C LEU A 237 -15.02 -4.52 15.17
N TRP A 238 -14.59 -3.74 16.16
CA TRP A 238 -13.89 -2.49 15.94
C TRP A 238 -12.65 -2.77 15.10
N ALA A 239 -11.74 -3.66 15.49
CA ALA A 239 -10.48 -3.91 14.78
C ALA A 239 -10.62 -4.45 13.34
N MET A 240 -11.79 -4.97 12.96
CA MET A 240 -12.01 -5.64 11.65
C MET A 240 -11.56 -4.82 10.44
N PRO A 241 -11.94 -3.53 10.25
CA PRO A 241 -11.58 -2.78 9.05
C PRO A 241 -10.08 -2.61 8.85
N TRP A 242 -9.27 -2.72 9.91
CA TRP A 242 -7.82 -2.43 9.86
C TRP A 242 -6.94 -3.67 10.08
N ALA A 243 -7.51 -4.76 10.60
CA ALA A 243 -6.75 -5.97 10.93
C ALA A 243 -7.29 -7.24 10.28
N ALA A 244 -8.54 -7.27 9.79
CA ALA A 244 -9.14 -8.50 9.22
C ALA A 244 -8.33 -9.05 8.04
N GLY A 245 -7.71 -8.17 7.25
CA GLY A 245 -6.80 -8.54 6.16
C GLY A 245 -5.65 -9.43 6.61
N LEU A 246 -5.18 -9.31 7.85
CA LEU A 246 -4.11 -10.15 8.38
C LEU A 246 -4.57 -11.60 8.57
N VAL A 247 -5.70 -11.81 9.25
CA VAL A 247 -6.27 -13.15 9.44
C VAL A 247 -6.68 -13.77 8.10
N LEU A 248 -7.16 -12.94 7.17
CA LEU A 248 -7.57 -13.36 5.84
C LEU A 248 -6.44 -13.33 4.82
N ALA A 249 -5.17 -13.13 5.20
CA ALA A 249 -4.10 -12.89 4.24
C ALA A 249 -3.92 -14.03 3.23
N ILE A 250 -4.02 -15.28 3.70
CA ILE A 250 -3.94 -16.49 2.86
C ILE A 250 -5.14 -16.59 1.91
N PRO A 251 -6.41 -16.63 2.37
CA PRO A 251 -7.55 -16.72 1.46
C PRO A 251 -7.66 -15.48 0.56
N PHE A 252 -7.33 -14.29 1.05
CA PHE A 252 -7.30 -13.07 0.24
C PHE A 252 -6.37 -13.23 -0.96
N CYS A 253 -5.12 -13.66 -0.74
CA CYS A 253 -4.14 -13.90 -1.81
C CYS A 253 -4.66 -14.88 -2.87
N VAL A 254 -5.24 -16.02 -2.44
CA VAL A 254 -5.72 -17.06 -3.35
C VAL A 254 -6.95 -16.61 -4.14
N VAL A 255 -7.91 -15.97 -3.46
CA VAL A 255 -9.17 -15.54 -4.07
C VAL A 255 -8.94 -14.40 -5.05
N THR A 256 -8.14 -13.40 -4.70
CA THR A 256 -7.89 -12.25 -5.58
C THR A 256 -7.02 -12.59 -6.78
N ALA A 257 -6.22 -13.65 -6.71
CA ALA A 257 -5.45 -14.16 -7.85
C ALA A 257 -6.25 -15.17 -8.71
N ASN A 258 -7.51 -15.45 -8.39
CA ASN A 258 -8.29 -16.45 -9.11
C ASN A 258 -8.75 -15.93 -10.49
N PRO A 259 -8.39 -16.60 -11.61
CA PRO A 259 -8.79 -16.16 -12.95
C PRO A 259 -10.31 -16.15 -13.17
N GLY A 260 -11.05 -17.03 -12.51
CA GLY A 260 -12.51 -17.07 -12.57
C GLY A 260 -13.17 -15.87 -11.89
N LEU A 261 -12.64 -15.44 -10.73
CA LEU A 261 -13.10 -14.20 -10.10
C LEU A 261 -12.78 -12.97 -10.97
N SER A 262 -11.56 -12.92 -11.52
CA SER A 262 -11.14 -11.86 -12.45
C SER A 262 -12.09 -11.78 -13.66
N GLY A 263 -12.32 -12.91 -14.35
CA GLY A 263 -13.24 -12.98 -15.49
C GLY A 263 -14.69 -12.64 -15.12
N TRP A 264 -15.15 -13.00 -13.92
CA TRP A 264 -16.47 -12.62 -13.42
C TRP A 264 -16.59 -11.10 -13.20
N LEU A 265 -15.59 -10.47 -12.59
CA LEU A 265 -15.54 -9.02 -12.39
C LEU A 265 -15.53 -8.27 -13.72
N GLN A 266 -14.72 -8.74 -14.69
CA GLN A 266 -14.67 -8.18 -16.05
C GLN A 266 -16.03 -8.31 -16.76
N THR A 267 -16.64 -9.49 -16.73
CA THR A 267 -17.96 -9.74 -17.36
C THR A 267 -19.05 -8.86 -16.78
N HIS A 268 -19.03 -8.62 -15.47
CA HIS A 268 -20.01 -7.77 -14.78
C HIS A 268 -19.59 -6.30 -14.74
N GLN A 269 -18.43 -5.95 -15.30
CA GLN A 269 -17.87 -4.60 -15.33
C GLN A 269 -17.81 -3.96 -13.93
N ILE A 270 -17.46 -4.75 -12.92
CA ILE A 270 -17.31 -4.29 -11.53
C ILE A 270 -15.88 -3.78 -11.35
N ALA A 271 -15.75 -2.57 -10.80
CA ALA A 271 -14.48 -1.87 -10.66
C ALA A 271 -13.72 -1.65 -12.00
N ALA A 272 -14.44 -1.72 -13.12
CA ALA A 272 -13.87 -1.48 -14.44
C ALA A 272 -13.49 0.00 -14.62
N VAL A 273 -12.35 0.24 -15.24
CA VAL A 273 -11.93 1.58 -15.66
C VAL A 273 -12.60 1.96 -16.99
N PRO A 274 -12.73 3.25 -17.32
CA PRO A 274 -13.36 3.69 -18.57
C PRO A 274 -12.77 3.06 -19.83
N GLU A 275 -11.48 2.77 -19.82
CA GLU A 275 -10.71 2.17 -20.91
C GLU A 275 -11.10 0.70 -21.14
N GLU A 276 -11.68 0.03 -20.13
CA GLU A 276 -12.21 -1.35 -20.24
C GLU A 276 -13.68 -1.37 -20.66
N LEU A 277 -14.40 -0.25 -20.49
CA LEU A 277 -15.82 -0.13 -20.86
C LEU A 277 -16.01 0.31 -22.33
N ASN A 278 -15.02 1.02 -22.88
CA ASN A 278 -15.06 1.57 -24.24
C ASN A 278 -14.33 0.68 -25.28
N GLN A 279 -14.02 -0.57 -24.93
CA GLN A 279 -13.48 -1.59 -25.85
C GLN A 279 -14.56 -2.31 -26.64
#